data_AF-A0A1Q4WXQ7-F1
#
_entry.id   AF-A0A1Q4WXQ7-F1
#
_cell.length_a   1.000
_cell.length_b   1.000
_cell.length_c   1.000
_cell.angle_alpha   90.00
_cell.angle_beta   90.00
_cell.angle_gamma   90.00
#
_symmetry.space_group_name_H-M   'P 1'
#
loop_
_entity.id
_entity.type
_entity.pdbx_description
1 polymer ?
#
loop_
_entity_poly.entity_id
_entity_poly.type
_entity_poly.pdbx_seq_one_letter_code
_entity_poly.pdbx_strand_id
1 'polypeptide(L)'
;MGRKRGRPRNARPGAASVPTATRPARKNWFLRQSGGVQTLIVLGVTALVIGGHFLLWGAILPAVGAAVGRVPVVSTVAGWLFGGGAFMAWGVAAINHDTAKPETRKRLHVVAWVWTAIAVQLFPTGYADGVSLPVDFWAGVYSGAYGLILSPVALFALMGCWALFLKLTKRKQELSHQATGWICVGYATLLLVWGSTLLRM
;
A
#
# COMPACT_ATOMS: atom_id res chain seq x y z
N MET A 1 -41.25 -74.78 -3.71
CA MET A 1 -40.37 -74.18 -2.67
C MET A 1 -39.14 -73.59 -3.34
N GLY A 2 -39.00 -72.26 -3.35
CA GLY A 2 -37.86 -71.58 -3.96
C GLY A 2 -37.63 -70.21 -3.32
N ARG A 3 -36.90 -70.17 -2.21
CA ARG A 3 -36.33 -68.93 -1.64
C ARG A 3 -35.09 -68.56 -2.45
N LYS A 4 -35.08 -67.40 -3.11
CA LYS A 4 -33.84 -66.69 -3.46
C LYS A 4 -33.88 -65.26 -2.93
N ARG A 5 -33.13 -65.12 -1.84
CA ARG A 5 -32.73 -63.93 -1.08
C ARG A 5 -32.30 -62.78 -2.01
N GLY A 6 -32.90 -61.61 -1.81
CA GLY A 6 -32.34 -60.35 -2.28
C GLY A 6 -31.00 -60.09 -1.59
N ARG A 7 -29.96 -59.84 -2.38
CA ARG A 7 -28.60 -59.51 -1.94
C ARG A 7 -28.47 -57.99 -1.88
N PRO A 8 -28.03 -57.39 -0.75
CA PRO A 8 -27.56 -56.01 -0.72
C PRO A 8 -26.03 -55.96 -0.89
N ARG A 9 -25.51 -55.07 -1.74
CA ARG A 9 -24.12 -54.54 -1.73
C ARG A 9 -23.98 -53.52 -2.86
N ASN A 10 -23.94 -52.22 -2.56
CA ASN A 10 -22.78 -51.40 -2.14
C ASN A 10 -21.72 -51.17 -3.22
N ALA A 11 -21.27 -49.92 -3.23
CA ALA A 11 -20.10 -49.33 -3.88
C ALA A 11 -20.24 -49.00 -5.37
N ARG A 12 -20.69 -47.77 -5.64
CA ARG A 12 -20.24 -47.01 -6.82
C ARG A 12 -18.72 -46.87 -6.72
N PRO A 13 -17.93 -47.40 -7.67
CA PRO A 13 -16.50 -47.13 -7.73
C PRO A 13 -16.26 -45.82 -8.47
N GLY A 14 -15.38 -44.98 -7.93
CA GLY A 14 -14.62 -44.05 -8.75
C GLY A 14 -15.22 -42.68 -8.98
N ALA A 15 -15.51 -41.94 -7.91
CA ALA A 15 -15.16 -40.51 -7.95
C ALA A 15 -13.63 -40.45 -7.96
N ALA A 16 -13.04 -40.64 -9.14
CA ALA A 16 -11.63 -40.39 -9.36
C ALA A 16 -11.38 -38.95 -8.95
N SER A 17 -10.72 -38.77 -7.81
CA SER A 17 -10.09 -37.54 -7.41
C SER A 17 -9.15 -37.16 -8.54
N VAL A 18 -9.60 -36.27 -9.44
CA VAL A 18 -8.74 -35.57 -10.38
C VAL A 18 -7.66 -34.96 -9.51
N PRO A 19 -6.38 -35.37 -9.64
CA PRO A 19 -5.31 -34.66 -8.99
C PRO A 19 -5.36 -33.27 -9.60
N THR A 20 -5.74 -32.28 -8.80
CA THR A 20 -5.54 -30.87 -9.13
C THR A 20 -4.04 -30.72 -9.29
N ALA A 21 -3.53 -30.96 -10.50
CA ALA A 21 -2.14 -30.77 -10.84
C ALA A 21 -1.84 -29.32 -10.52
N THR A 22 -1.19 -29.10 -9.39
CA THR A 22 -0.68 -27.81 -8.96
C THR A 22 0.28 -27.39 -10.07
N ARG A 23 -0.22 -26.55 -10.99
CA ARG A 23 0.62 -25.96 -12.04
C ARG A 23 1.87 -25.42 -11.34
N PRO A 24 3.09 -25.82 -11.75
CA PRO A 24 4.28 -25.32 -11.11
C PRO A 24 4.21 -23.79 -11.16
N ALA A 25 4.31 -23.16 -9.99
CA ALA A 25 4.25 -21.72 -9.88
C ALA A 25 5.26 -21.13 -10.88
N ARG A 26 4.78 -20.37 -11.87
CA ARG A 26 5.67 -19.75 -12.86
C ARG A 26 6.70 -18.93 -12.09
N LYS A 27 7.99 -19.28 -12.21
CA LYS A 27 9.10 -18.49 -11.65
C LYS A 27 8.88 -17.02 -11.98
N ASN A 28 9.00 -16.13 -11.00
CA ASN A 28 8.77 -14.70 -11.20
C ASN A 28 9.72 -14.16 -12.30
N TRP A 29 9.39 -13.04 -12.95
CA TRP A 29 10.20 -12.50 -14.05
C TRP A 29 11.65 -12.21 -13.68
N PHE A 30 11.90 -11.71 -12.47
CA PHE A 30 13.23 -11.41 -11.95
C PHE A 30 14.05 -12.68 -11.75
N LEU A 31 13.45 -13.74 -11.20
CA LEU A 31 14.04 -15.06 -11.01
C LEU A 31 14.34 -15.81 -12.33
N ARG A 32 13.83 -15.31 -13.46
CA ARG A 32 14.15 -15.81 -14.80
C ARG A 32 15.37 -15.13 -15.43
N GLN A 33 15.86 -14.04 -14.86
CA GLN A 33 17.06 -13.35 -15.34
C GLN A 33 18.34 -14.10 -14.93
N SER A 34 19.43 -13.86 -15.63
CA SER A 34 20.75 -14.37 -15.22
C SER A 34 21.19 -13.72 -13.91
N GLY A 35 22.03 -14.40 -13.12
CA GLY A 35 22.51 -13.89 -11.83
C GLY A 35 23.14 -12.50 -11.94
N GLY A 36 23.93 -12.25 -12.99
CA GLY A 36 24.52 -10.92 -13.22
C GLY A 36 23.48 -9.82 -13.48
N VAL A 37 22.42 -10.11 -14.23
CA VAL A 37 21.32 -9.14 -14.48
C VAL A 37 20.54 -8.87 -13.19
N GLN A 38 20.30 -9.90 -12.37
CA GLN A 38 19.66 -9.72 -11.06
C GLN A 38 20.49 -8.81 -10.16
N THR A 39 21.80 -9.05 -10.06
CA THR A 39 22.72 -8.21 -9.28
C THR A 39 22.71 -6.77 -9.79
N LEU A 40 22.76 -6.56 -11.09
CA LEU A 40 22.77 -5.21 -11.68
C LEU A 40 21.45 -4.46 -11.44
N ILE A 41 20.31 -5.15 -11.50
CA ILE A 41 19.00 -4.59 -11.13
C ILE A 41 19.01 -4.18 -9.65
N VAL A 42 19.48 -5.05 -8.75
CA VAL A 42 19.53 -4.75 -7.31
C VAL A 42 20.42 -3.55 -7.05
N LEU A 43 21.64 -3.54 -7.59
CA LEU A 43 22.57 -2.42 -7.45
C LEU A 43 21.99 -1.11 -8.01
N GLY A 44 21.36 -1.17 -9.19
CA GLY A 44 20.72 -0.02 -9.81
C GLY A 44 19.57 0.54 -8.96
N VAL A 45 18.71 -0.33 -8.43
CA VAL A 45 17.62 0.07 -7.52
C VAL A 45 18.18 0.65 -6.23
N THR A 46 19.19 0.02 -5.63
CA THR A 46 19.84 0.54 -4.41
C THR A 46 20.45 1.92 -4.65
N ALA A 47 21.19 2.10 -5.74
CA ALA A 47 21.76 3.40 -6.11
C ALA A 47 20.67 4.46 -6.33
N LEU A 48 19.57 4.10 -6.99
CA LEU A 48 18.43 4.99 -7.20
C LEU A 48 17.75 5.39 -5.87
N VAL A 49 17.59 4.44 -4.93
CA VAL A 49 16.99 4.71 -3.62
C VAL A 49 17.89 5.63 -2.79
N ILE A 50 19.19 5.36 -2.74
CA ILE A 50 20.15 6.19 -2.01
C ILE A 50 20.23 7.59 -2.63
N GLY A 51 20.46 7.67 -3.95
CA GLY A 51 20.54 8.94 -4.66
C GLY A 51 19.24 9.73 -4.61
N GLY A 52 18.10 9.06 -4.72
CA GLY A 52 16.78 9.64 -4.58
C GLY A 52 16.55 10.24 -3.20
N HIS A 53 16.97 9.54 -2.12
CA HIS A 53 16.87 10.04 -0.76
C HIS A 53 17.67 11.33 -0.57
N PHE A 54 18.93 11.36 -1.02
CA PHE A 54 19.76 12.56 -0.94
C PHE A 54 19.24 13.71 -1.82
N LEU A 55 18.73 13.41 -3.01
CA LEU A 55 18.11 14.42 -3.88
C LEU A 55 16.84 15.00 -3.25
N LEU A 56 16.02 14.14 -2.66
CA LEU A 56 14.77 14.53 -2.01
C LEU A 56 15.04 15.45 -0.82
N TRP A 57 15.91 15.03 0.11
CA TRP A 57 16.21 15.77 1.33
C TRP A 57 17.15 16.96 1.11
N GLY A 58 18.11 16.85 0.19
CA GLY A 58 19.12 17.87 -0.05
C GLY A 58 18.69 18.97 -1.02
N ALA A 59 17.72 18.71 -1.91
CA ALA A 59 17.31 19.68 -2.93
C ALA A 59 15.79 19.90 -2.98
N ILE A 60 14.99 18.84 -3.11
CA ILE A 60 13.56 18.97 -3.37
C ILE A 60 12.81 19.54 -2.16
N LEU A 61 12.93 18.91 -0.98
CA LEU A 61 12.22 19.36 0.22
C LEU A 61 12.64 20.78 0.67
N PRO A 62 13.93 21.16 0.66
CA PRO A 62 14.34 22.55 0.88
C PRO A 62 13.72 23.53 -0.10
N ALA A 63 13.74 23.22 -1.40
CA ALA A 63 13.18 24.10 -2.43
C ALA A 63 11.66 24.26 -2.28
N VAL A 64 10.94 23.16 -2.04
CA VAL A 64 9.50 23.20 -1.81
C VAL A 64 9.19 23.95 -0.52
N GLY A 65 9.87 23.63 0.58
CA GLY A 65 9.72 24.29 1.88
C GLY A 65 9.95 25.81 1.81
N ALA A 66 10.96 26.25 1.06
CA ALA A 66 11.22 27.67 0.83
C ALA A 66 10.08 28.35 0.04
N ALA A 67 9.50 27.65 -0.94
CA ALA A 67 8.41 28.18 -1.76
C ALA A 67 7.08 28.32 -0.99
N VAL A 68 6.79 27.39 -0.07
CA VAL A 68 5.50 27.31 0.63
C VAL A 68 5.53 27.81 2.07
N GLY A 69 6.72 28.03 2.64
CA GLY A 69 6.92 28.30 4.06
C GLY A 69 6.28 29.59 4.59
N ARG A 70 5.80 30.47 3.71
CA ARG A 70 5.10 31.71 4.08
C ARG A 70 3.64 31.49 4.50
N VAL A 71 3.03 30.37 4.09
CA VAL A 71 1.63 30.07 4.38
C VAL A 71 1.56 28.74 5.13
N PRO A 72 1.37 28.76 6.46
CA PRO A 72 1.40 27.57 7.32
C PRO A 72 0.61 26.38 6.78
N VAL A 73 -0.64 26.63 6.36
CA VAL A 73 -1.52 25.58 5.82
C VAL A 73 -0.96 24.96 4.54
N VAL A 74 -0.45 25.77 3.62
CA VAL A 74 0.14 25.29 2.37
C VAL A 74 1.44 24.53 2.65
N SER A 75 2.20 24.98 3.65
CA SER A 75 3.42 24.31 4.10
C SER A 75 3.15 22.92 4.66
N THR A 76 2.13 22.77 5.51
CA THR A 76 1.70 21.47 6.03
C THR A 76 1.19 20.55 4.92
N VAL A 77 0.36 21.05 4.02
CA VAL A 77 -0.12 20.28 2.87
C VAL A 77 1.05 19.81 2.01
N ALA A 78 2.02 20.68 1.73
CA ALA A 78 3.19 20.37 0.93
C ALA A 78 4.06 19.27 1.57
N GLY A 79 4.31 19.34 2.89
CA GLY A 79 5.02 18.29 3.61
C GLY A 79 4.23 16.97 3.64
N TRP A 80 2.91 17.04 3.81
CA TRP A 80 2.01 15.88 3.85
C TRP A 80 1.93 15.15 2.51
N LEU A 81 1.95 15.88 1.38
CA LEU A 81 1.74 15.34 0.04
C LEU A 81 2.61 14.12 -0.24
N PHE A 82 3.87 14.13 0.17
CA PHE A 82 4.82 13.05 -0.09
C PHE A 82 4.41 11.73 0.58
N GLY A 83 3.86 11.77 1.80
CA GLY A 83 3.39 10.56 2.52
C GLY A 83 1.91 10.26 2.28
N GLY A 84 1.05 11.26 2.46
CA GLY A 84 -0.40 11.14 2.24
C GLY A 84 -0.79 10.91 0.78
N GLY A 85 0.01 11.42 -0.17
CA GLY A 85 -0.18 11.20 -1.60
C GLY A 85 -0.10 9.73 -2.00
N ALA A 86 0.71 8.92 -1.30
CA ALA A 86 0.73 7.46 -1.51
C ALA A 86 -0.61 6.81 -1.17
N PHE A 87 -1.19 7.15 -0.01
CA PHE A 87 -2.49 6.64 0.39
C PHE A 87 -3.62 7.15 -0.52
N MET A 88 -3.56 8.41 -0.94
CA MET A 88 -4.52 8.94 -1.92
C MET A 88 -4.42 8.24 -3.27
N ALA A 89 -3.21 7.99 -3.78
CA ALA A 89 -3.01 7.30 -5.05
C ALA A 89 -3.53 5.85 -5.02
N TRP A 90 -3.27 5.12 -3.93
CA TRP A 90 -3.85 3.79 -3.70
C TRP A 90 -5.38 3.85 -3.54
N GLY A 91 -5.89 4.87 -2.85
CA GLY A 91 -7.32 5.11 -2.71
C GLY A 91 -8.02 5.32 -4.05
N VAL A 92 -7.49 6.18 -4.90
CA VAL A 92 -7.99 6.42 -6.27
C VAL A 92 -7.90 5.16 -7.12
N ALA A 93 -6.79 4.42 -7.04
CA ALA A 93 -6.62 3.16 -7.78
C ALA A 93 -7.66 2.09 -7.37
N ALA A 94 -8.00 2.03 -6.08
CA ALA A 94 -8.99 1.09 -5.54
C ALA A 94 -10.43 1.52 -5.84
N ILE A 95 -10.78 2.81 -5.71
CA ILE A 95 -12.11 3.34 -6.07
C ILE A 95 -12.45 3.06 -7.53
N ASN A 96 -11.46 3.19 -8.42
CA ASN A 96 -11.65 3.03 -9.86
C ASN A 96 -11.36 1.62 -10.37
N HIS A 97 -11.17 0.64 -9.49
CA HIS A 97 -10.71 -0.69 -9.86
C HIS A 97 -11.65 -1.42 -10.83
N ASP A 98 -12.95 -1.29 -10.59
CA ASP A 98 -14.01 -2.00 -11.31
C ASP A 98 -14.59 -1.19 -12.49
N THR A 99 -14.37 0.12 -12.49
CA THR A 99 -14.93 1.05 -13.49
C THR A 99 -13.91 1.49 -14.55
N ALA A 100 -12.61 1.46 -14.23
CA ALA A 100 -11.57 1.90 -15.16
C ALA A 100 -11.21 0.83 -16.19
N LYS A 101 -10.86 1.29 -17.40
CA LYS A 101 -10.27 0.44 -18.44
C LYS A 101 -8.97 -0.22 -17.93
N PRO A 102 -8.62 -1.43 -18.40
CA PRO A 102 -7.42 -2.15 -17.93
C PRO A 102 -6.11 -1.35 -18.03
N GLU A 103 -5.94 -0.54 -19.08
CA GLU A 103 -4.77 0.32 -19.24
C GLU A 103 -4.72 1.45 -18.22
N THR A 104 -5.85 2.11 -17.97
CA THR A 104 -5.98 3.15 -16.94
C THR A 104 -5.67 2.57 -15.57
N ARG A 105 -6.18 1.38 -15.26
CA ARG A 105 -5.88 0.69 -14.01
C ARG A 105 -4.39 0.42 -13.84
N LYS A 106 -3.68 -0.02 -14.90
CA LYS A 106 -2.21 -0.19 -14.85
C LYS A 106 -1.51 1.12 -14.52
N ARG A 107 -1.90 2.22 -15.18
CA ARG A 107 -1.32 3.56 -14.93
C ARG A 107 -1.56 4.02 -13.50
N LEU A 108 -2.76 3.82 -12.96
CA LEU A 108 -3.08 4.15 -11.57
C LEU A 108 -2.22 3.36 -10.57
N HIS A 109 -1.98 2.07 -10.82
CA HIS A 109 -1.08 1.27 -9.98
C HIS A 109 0.37 1.75 -10.08
N VAL A 110 0.84 2.11 -11.27
CA VAL A 110 2.19 2.68 -11.44
C VAL A 110 2.33 3.96 -10.64
N VAL A 111 1.35 4.87 -10.74
CA VAL A 111 1.33 6.12 -9.96
C VAL A 111 1.33 5.83 -8.46
N ALA A 112 0.51 4.89 -8.00
CA ALA A 112 0.47 4.50 -6.59
C ALA A 112 1.82 3.95 -6.09
N TRP A 113 2.48 3.10 -6.88
CA TRP A 113 3.82 2.58 -6.56
C TRP A 113 4.89 3.66 -6.53
N VAL A 114 4.86 4.62 -7.47
CA VAL A 114 5.79 5.75 -7.49
C VAL A 114 5.62 6.58 -6.23
N TRP A 115 4.39 6.92 -5.85
CA TRP A 115 4.15 7.64 -4.60
C TRP A 115 4.56 6.83 -3.37
N THR A 116 4.35 5.52 -3.33
CA THR A 116 4.86 4.68 -2.23
C THR A 116 6.37 4.73 -2.14
N ALA A 117 7.09 4.67 -3.26
CA ALA A 117 8.56 4.77 -3.27
C ALA A 117 9.05 6.14 -2.77
N ILE A 118 8.34 7.22 -3.11
CA ILE A 118 8.61 8.57 -2.58
C ILE A 118 8.35 8.60 -1.07
N ALA A 119 7.20 8.09 -0.62
CA ALA A 119 6.82 8.09 0.78
C ALA A 119 7.80 7.32 1.69
N VAL A 120 8.32 6.19 1.20
CA VAL A 120 9.37 5.42 1.93
C VAL A 120 10.66 6.23 2.10
N GLN A 121 11.00 7.10 1.14
CA GLN A 121 12.21 7.94 1.21
C GLN A 121 12.08 9.11 2.18
N LEU A 122 10.87 9.44 2.63
CA LEU A 122 10.61 10.48 3.64
C LEU A 122 10.90 10.04 5.06
N PHE A 123 11.31 8.80 5.28
CA PHE A 123 11.70 8.39 6.62
C PHE A 123 12.82 9.32 7.10
N PRO A 124 12.62 10.09 8.19
CA PRO A 124 13.63 11.00 8.66
C PRO A 124 14.84 10.18 9.12
N THR A 125 15.99 10.48 8.54
CA THR A 125 17.30 9.94 8.91
C THR A 125 18.10 11.03 9.61
N GLY A 126 19.22 10.70 10.25
CA GLY A 126 20.08 11.73 10.86
C GLY A 126 20.59 12.80 9.88
N TYR A 127 20.56 12.53 8.56
CA TYR A 127 20.81 13.54 7.53
C TYR A 127 19.63 14.53 7.37
N ALA A 128 18.40 14.03 7.46
CA ALA A 128 17.18 14.83 7.37
C ALA A 128 17.07 15.85 8.52
N ASP A 129 17.53 15.48 9.72
CA ASP A 129 17.50 16.35 10.90
C ASP A 129 18.40 17.58 10.76
N GLY A 130 19.39 17.54 9.85
CA GLY A 130 20.25 18.67 9.53
C GLY A 130 19.62 19.69 8.56
N VAL A 131 18.43 19.41 8.02
CA VAL A 131 17.77 20.26 7.03
C VAL A 131 16.83 21.25 7.71
N SER A 132 17.10 22.54 7.55
CA SER A 132 16.22 23.59 8.05
C SER A 132 14.99 23.75 7.14
N LEU A 133 13.82 23.35 7.65
CA LEU A 133 12.53 23.53 6.98
C LEU A 133 11.55 24.24 7.94
N PRO A 134 10.52 24.93 7.41
CA PRO A 134 9.47 25.49 8.24
C PRO A 134 8.84 24.43 9.14
N VAL A 135 8.52 24.80 10.38
CA VAL A 135 7.91 23.91 11.38
C VAL A 135 6.64 23.26 10.82
N ASP A 136 5.76 24.04 10.18
CA ASP A 136 4.54 23.52 9.55
C ASP A 136 4.81 22.51 8.43
N PHE A 137 5.93 22.65 7.71
CA PHE A 137 6.36 21.69 6.70
C PHE A 137 6.75 20.36 7.34
N TRP A 138 7.54 20.42 8.41
CA TRP A 138 7.93 19.25 9.20
C TRP A 138 6.71 18.52 9.76
N ALA A 139 5.68 19.24 10.23
CA ALA A 139 4.40 18.65 10.66
C ALA A 139 3.79 17.76 9.59
N GLY A 140 3.74 18.26 8.35
CA GLY A 140 3.27 17.53 7.18
C GLY A 140 4.11 16.28 6.92
N VAL A 141 5.44 16.44 6.86
CA VAL A 141 6.37 15.33 6.59
C VAL A 141 6.27 14.23 7.64
N TYR A 142 6.29 14.60 8.93
CA TYR A 142 6.17 13.64 10.03
C TYR A 142 4.83 12.93 10.03
N SER A 143 3.71 13.65 9.83
CA SER A 143 2.39 13.00 9.76
C SER A 143 2.32 11.96 8.63
N GLY A 144 2.94 12.26 7.47
CA GLY A 144 3.06 11.34 6.35
C GLY A 144 3.96 10.13 6.66
N ALA A 145 5.15 10.35 7.19
CA ALA A 145 6.12 9.31 7.50
C ALA A 145 5.63 8.37 8.61
N TYR A 146 5.14 8.92 9.73
CA TYR A 146 4.53 8.13 10.81
C TYR A 146 3.25 7.44 10.36
N GLY A 147 2.44 8.09 9.53
CA GLY A 147 1.28 7.45 8.91
C GLY A 147 1.66 6.22 8.09
N LEU A 148 2.76 6.28 7.33
CA LEU A 148 3.27 5.11 6.60
C LEU A 148 3.68 3.98 7.56
N ILE A 149 4.40 4.29 8.63
CA ILE A 149 4.86 3.31 9.65
C ILE A 149 3.68 2.67 10.37
N LEU A 150 2.67 3.47 10.73
CA LEU A 150 1.52 3.01 11.49
C LEU A 150 0.48 2.31 10.61
N SER A 151 0.58 2.45 9.29
CA SER A 151 -0.39 1.86 8.35
C SER A 151 -0.54 0.33 8.44
N PRO A 152 0.51 -0.50 8.65
CA PRO A 152 0.32 -1.93 8.88
C PRO A 152 -0.46 -2.19 10.17
N VAL A 153 -0.16 -1.47 11.25
CA VAL A 153 -0.86 -1.58 12.54
C VAL A 153 -2.32 -1.18 12.39
N ALA A 154 -2.59 -0.06 11.71
CA ALA A 154 -3.93 0.40 11.41
C ALA A 154 -4.72 -0.61 10.56
N LEU A 155 -4.08 -1.22 9.55
CA LEU A 155 -4.68 -2.27 8.72
C LEU A 155 -4.99 -3.53 9.53
N PHE A 156 -4.09 -3.97 10.40
CA PHE A 156 -4.34 -5.12 11.29
C PHE A 156 -5.49 -4.84 12.26
N ALA A 157 -5.55 -3.64 12.84
CA ALA A 157 -6.63 -3.25 13.73
C ALA A 157 -7.98 -3.20 12.98
N LEU A 158 -8.03 -2.57 11.80
CA LEU A 158 -9.22 -2.51 10.95
C LEU A 158 -9.69 -3.90 10.51
N MET A 159 -8.79 -4.75 10.05
CA MET A 159 -9.10 -6.14 9.69
C MET A 159 -9.60 -6.94 10.89
N GLY A 160 -9.00 -6.73 12.08
CA GLY A 160 -9.44 -7.35 13.32
C GLY A 160 -10.85 -6.93 13.72
N CYS A 161 -11.15 -5.63 13.71
CA CYS A 161 -12.48 -5.10 13.97
C CYS A 161 -13.51 -5.58 12.93
N TRP A 162 -13.14 -5.60 11.64
CA TRP A 162 -14.01 -6.09 10.57
C TRP A 162 -14.30 -7.58 10.72
N ALA A 163 -13.29 -8.41 11.02
CA ALA A 163 -13.46 -9.82 11.29
C ALA A 163 -14.37 -10.06 12.50
N LEU A 164 -14.23 -9.24 13.56
CA LEU A 164 -15.11 -9.30 14.73
C LEU A 164 -16.55 -8.95 14.36
N PHE A 165 -16.76 -7.90 13.56
CA PHE A 165 -18.07 -7.48 13.08
C PHE A 165 -18.74 -8.56 12.20
N LEU A 166 -18.01 -9.17 11.27
CA LEU A 166 -18.51 -10.27 10.45
C LEU A 166 -18.87 -11.49 11.30
N LYS A 167 -18.08 -11.79 12.34
CA LYS A 167 -18.36 -12.87 13.30
C LYS A 167 -19.64 -12.60 14.10
N LEU A 168 -19.86 -11.35 14.54
CA LEU A 168 -21.04 -10.94 15.29
C LEU A 168 -22.30 -10.90 14.43
N THR A 169 -22.19 -10.47 13.17
CA THR A 169 -23.33 -10.32 12.25
C THR A 169 -23.62 -11.56 11.41
N LYS A 170 -22.80 -12.62 11.52
CA LYS A 170 -22.84 -13.84 10.68
C LYS A 170 -22.85 -13.56 9.16
N ARG A 171 -22.46 -12.36 8.73
CA ARG A 171 -22.38 -11.99 7.31
C ARG A 171 -21.05 -12.45 6.73
N LYS A 172 -21.08 -12.97 5.51
CA LYS A 172 -19.88 -13.18 4.68
C LYS A 172 -19.86 -12.07 3.65
N GLN A 173 -19.29 -10.93 4.00
CA GLN A 173 -19.16 -9.81 3.08
C GLN A 173 -17.68 -9.44 2.97
N GLU A 174 -17.14 -9.59 1.76
CA GLU A 174 -15.81 -9.10 1.44
C GLU A 174 -15.87 -7.58 1.29
N LEU A 175 -14.79 -6.91 1.72
CA LEU A 175 -14.63 -5.47 1.52
C LEU A 175 -14.51 -5.20 0.02
N SER A 176 -15.40 -4.36 -0.52
CA SER A 176 -15.31 -3.94 -1.91
C SER A 176 -14.07 -3.08 -2.15
N HIS A 177 -13.52 -3.12 -3.35
CA HIS A 177 -12.40 -2.25 -3.73
C HIS A 177 -12.71 -0.77 -3.51
N GLN A 178 -13.95 -0.37 -3.74
CA GLN A 178 -14.43 0.98 -3.48
C GLN A 178 -14.38 1.35 -1.99
N ALA A 179 -14.77 0.44 -1.09
CA ALA A 179 -14.68 0.66 0.35
C ALA A 179 -13.22 0.78 0.81
N THR A 180 -12.33 -0.11 0.34
CA THR A 180 -10.89 -0.01 0.62
C THR A 180 -10.33 1.33 0.14
N GLY A 181 -10.73 1.78 -1.05
CA GLY A 181 -10.24 3.03 -1.59
C GLY A 181 -10.67 4.26 -0.79
N TRP A 182 -11.93 4.30 -0.33
CA TRP A 182 -12.39 5.35 0.59
C TRP A 182 -11.70 5.30 1.95
N ILE A 183 -11.36 4.12 2.48
CA ILE A 183 -10.56 3.99 3.70
C ILE A 183 -9.18 4.61 3.50
N CYS A 184 -8.51 4.35 2.36
CA CYS A 184 -7.21 4.94 2.06
C CYS A 184 -7.29 6.48 1.94
N VAL A 185 -8.32 6.99 1.26
CA VAL A 185 -8.58 8.44 1.15
C VAL A 185 -8.84 9.04 2.54
N GLY A 186 -9.74 8.44 3.32
CA GLY A 186 -10.05 8.88 4.67
C GLY A 186 -8.82 8.88 5.59
N TYR A 187 -8.00 7.83 5.51
CA TYR A 187 -6.75 7.73 6.26
C TYR A 187 -5.77 8.84 5.89
N ALA A 188 -5.56 9.10 4.59
CA ALA A 188 -4.66 10.16 4.17
C ALA A 188 -5.14 11.54 4.64
N THR A 189 -6.46 11.80 4.59
CA THR A 189 -7.07 13.02 5.13
C THR A 189 -6.87 13.13 6.65
N LEU A 190 -7.02 12.02 7.39
CA LEU A 190 -6.75 12.01 8.83
C LEU A 190 -5.28 12.33 9.14
N LEU A 191 -4.33 11.83 8.34
CA LEU A 191 -2.92 12.20 8.48
C LEU A 191 -2.70 13.70 8.26
N LEU A 192 -3.39 14.30 7.28
CA LEU A 192 -3.29 15.74 7.04
C LEU A 192 -3.82 16.53 8.24
N VAL A 193 -4.99 16.14 8.77
CA VAL A 193 -5.57 16.75 9.97
C VAL A 193 -4.60 16.60 11.14
N TRP A 194 -4.03 15.41 11.35
CA TRP A 194 -3.07 15.15 12.41
C TRP A 194 -1.79 16.00 12.27
N GLY A 195 -1.24 16.12 11.06
CA GLY A 195 -0.11 17.02 10.78
C GLY A 195 -0.45 18.48 11.07
N SER A 196 -1.67 18.92 10.75
CA SER A 196 -2.12 20.29 11.02
C SER A 196 -2.33 20.60 12.50
N THR A 197 -2.53 19.57 13.34
CA THR A 197 -2.74 19.73 14.80
C THR A 197 -1.47 19.48 15.62
N LEU A 198 -0.55 18.63 15.17
CA LEU A 198 0.65 18.19 15.90
C LEU A 198 1.59 19.31 16.37
N LEU A 199 1.65 20.44 15.67
CA LEU A 199 2.55 21.56 15.99
C LEU A 199 1.82 22.83 16.45
N ARG A 200 0.51 22.72 16.71
CA ARG A 200 -0.31 23.81 17.26
C ARG A 200 -0.70 23.57 18.73
N MET A 201 -0.16 22.53 19.35
CA MET A 201 -0.24 22.22 20.79
C MET A 201 1.16 22.31 21.38
#